data_AF-A0A8J6VYU1-F1
#
_entry.id   AF-A0A8J6VYU1-F1
#
_cell.length_a   1.000
_cell.length_b   1.000
_cell.length_c   1.000
_cell.angle_alpha   90.00
_cell.angle_beta   90.00
_cell.angle_gamma   90.00
#
_symmetry.space_group_name_H-M   'P 1'
#
loop_
_entity.id
_entity.type
_entity.pdbx_description
1 polymer ?
#
loop_
_entity_poly.entity_id
_entity_poly.type
_entity_poly.pdbx_seq_one_letter_code
_entity_poly.pdbx_strand_id
1 'polypeptide(L)'
;MDVREALESLREIIAKVIADLETGETLHQVREALGLPDIETESLGKYKYLRKVTATASDQILICAAKQMMNAYPGERKKPQASDVQSIQDALWWIESKGIQRISKVTRYQISESLEGVRFWGRFSLREFFAPILPTEASNSYFTSVNPGNDGYLSEGQFPPSRITVLDYLRQIGLENWPDQRFSQVIERLVHPEVQSADIQKQLVTQFNVILQREGFELHENGVQGGLPVYKVGRSSAGVTGLPKYIIFASTGPKPDIVIDDVLNMDIRVVRYAEQCLVYDQPPPNSDLTWQMLVQWWRTKAENSDDADLRSQLGKRLQASLQSEPERLLFATYFREFKHRFGDRLPALLPQVYLHYDPRSRSERGEPVLARQRMDFLMLLRNAVRIVIEIDGVQHYSVQGGRASPQRYAEMVAEDRRIRALGYEVYRFGGAEFVNPESANETIAAFFEDLFTRHGIRPDLEN
;
A
#
# COMPACT_ATOMS: atom_id res chain seq x y z
N MET A 1 -8.17 16.55 -9.92
CA MET A 1 -7.90 16.93 -11.32
C MET A 1 -7.97 15.67 -12.16
N ASP A 2 -8.80 15.64 -13.20
CA ASP A 2 -8.82 14.50 -14.15
C ASP A 2 -7.60 14.57 -15.10
N VAL A 3 -7.19 13.46 -15.70
CA VAL A 3 -6.02 13.34 -16.59
C VAL A 3 -6.09 14.33 -17.75
N ARG A 4 -7.29 14.57 -18.30
CA ARG A 4 -7.49 15.56 -19.37
C ARG A 4 -7.14 16.98 -18.94
N GLU A 5 -7.58 17.36 -17.74
CA GLU A 5 -7.29 18.68 -17.17
C GLU A 5 -5.80 18.83 -16.85
N ALA A 6 -5.15 17.76 -16.37
CA ALA A 6 -3.71 17.73 -16.14
C ALA A 6 -2.90 17.88 -17.45
N LEU A 7 -3.34 17.21 -18.52
CA LEU A 7 -2.72 17.34 -19.84
C LEU A 7 -2.90 18.76 -20.42
N GLU A 8 -4.07 19.35 -20.27
CA GLU A 8 -4.32 20.73 -20.70
C GLU A 8 -3.46 21.72 -19.89
N SER A 9 -3.33 21.50 -18.59
CA SER A 9 -2.43 22.26 -17.73
C SER A 9 -0.98 22.16 -18.21
N LEU A 10 -0.49 20.96 -18.56
CA LEU A 10 0.85 20.80 -19.16
C LEU A 10 0.99 21.58 -20.47
N ARG A 11 -0.01 21.53 -21.37
CA ARG A 11 0.01 22.26 -22.63
C ARG A 11 0.18 23.77 -22.42
N GLU A 12 -0.56 24.31 -21.45
CA GLU A 12 -0.48 25.74 -21.09
C GLU A 12 0.84 26.11 -20.43
N ILE A 13 1.31 25.31 -19.46
CA ILE A 13 2.55 25.60 -18.73
C ILE A 13 3.76 25.52 -19.67
N ILE A 14 3.84 24.49 -20.52
CA ILE A 14 4.93 24.35 -21.49
C ILE A 14 4.94 25.55 -22.45
N ALA A 15 3.78 25.92 -23.00
CA ALA A 15 3.67 27.05 -23.91
C ALA A 15 4.07 28.38 -23.24
N LYS A 16 3.61 28.61 -22.00
CA LYS A 16 3.95 29.81 -21.22
C LYS A 16 5.45 29.88 -20.94
N VAL A 17 6.03 28.81 -20.40
CA VAL A 17 7.45 28.79 -20.01
C VAL A 17 8.37 29.06 -21.19
N ILE A 18 8.13 28.40 -22.33
CA ILE A 18 8.94 28.65 -23.53
C ILE A 18 8.72 30.09 -24.02
N ALA A 19 7.49 30.61 -24.01
CA ALA A 19 7.20 31.97 -24.44
C ALA A 19 7.88 33.04 -23.57
N ASP A 20 7.97 32.80 -22.26
CA ASP A 20 8.56 33.71 -21.29
C ASP A 20 10.09 33.69 -21.31
N LEU A 21 10.71 32.53 -21.58
CA LEU A 21 12.16 32.36 -21.54
C LEU A 21 12.85 32.62 -22.89
N GLU A 22 12.19 32.32 -24.01
CA GLU A 22 12.85 32.25 -25.32
C GLU A 22 12.54 33.42 -26.24
N THR A 23 13.47 33.73 -27.15
CA THR A 23 13.25 34.70 -28.25
C THR A 23 12.69 33.99 -29.48
N GLY A 24 12.28 34.74 -30.51
CA GLY A 24 11.81 34.12 -31.77
C GLY A 24 12.86 33.20 -32.41
N GLU A 25 14.14 33.51 -32.26
CA GLU A 25 15.26 32.73 -32.82
C GLU A 25 15.51 31.44 -32.04
N THR A 26 15.48 31.49 -30.70
CA THR A 26 15.81 30.34 -29.84
C THR A 26 14.62 29.43 -29.60
N LEU A 27 13.39 29.93 -29.74
CA LEU A 27 12.15 29.18 -29.53
C LEU A 27 12.07 27.94 -30.41
N HIS A 28 12.43 28.04 -31.70
CA HIS A 28 12.37 26.90 -32.62
C HIS A 28 13.35 25.79 -32.23
N GLN A 29 14.54 26.15 -31.75
CA GLN A 29 15.55 25.21 -31.27
C GLN A 29 15.09 24.50 -29.99
N VAL A 30 14.50 25.24 -29.04
CA VAL A 30 13.97 24.66 -27.80
C VAL A 30 12.79 23.73 -28.08
N ARG A 31 11.87 24.15 -28.95
CA ARG A 31 10.75 23.32 -29.40
C ARG A 31 11.23 21.99 -30.01
N GLU A 32 12.19 22.05 -30.93
CA GLU A 32 12.78 20.88 -31.58
C GLU A 32 13.47 19.97 -30.56
N ALA A 33 14.28 20.55 -29.65
CA ALA A 33 14.98 19.81 -28.61
C ALA A 33 14.04 19.13 -27.59
N LEU A 34 12.82 19.66 -27.40
CA LEU A 34 11.76 19.06 -26.58
C LEU A 34 10.90 18.06 -27.37
N GLY A 35 11.17 17.84 -28.66
CA GLY A 35 10.41 16.94 -29.52
C GLY A 35 9.00 17.42 -29.86
N LEU A 36 8.72 18.72 -29.67
CA LEU A 36 7.41 19.31 -29.96
C LEU A 36 7.22 19.46 -31.48
N PRO A 37 6.00 19.22 -32.01
CA PRO A 37 5.74 19.21 -33.45
C PRO A 37 5.95 20.59 -34.06
N ASP A 38 6.17 20.64 -35.38
CA ASP A 38 6.14 21.91 -36.12
C ASP A 38 4.76 22.16 -36.68
N ILE A 39 4.39 23.43 -36.74
CA ILE A 39 3.14 23.86 -37.34
C ILE A 39 3.43 25.02 -38.29
N GLU A 40 3.01 24.87 -39.54
CA GLU A 40 2.97 25.99 -40.47
C GLU A 40 1.82 26.91 -40.07
N THR A 41 2.13 28.14 -39.65
CA THR A 41 1.12 29.14 -39.29
C THR A 41 1.51 30.52 -39.79
N GLU A 42 0.51 31.33 -40.14
CA GLU A 42 0.65 32.78 -40.38
C GLU A 42 1.22 33.48 -39.12
N SER A 43 1.75 34.71 -39.25
CA SER A 43 2.50 35.37 -38.17
C SER A 43 1.72 35.50 -36.85
N LEU A 44 1.89 34.54 -35.95
CA LEU A 44 1.34 34.52 -34.60
C LEU A 44 2.39 35.00 -33.59
N GLY A 45 1.96 35.66 -32.51
CA GLY A 45 2.85 35.93 -31.38
C GLY A 45 3.31 34.64 -30.68
N LYS A 46 4.51 34.66 -30.05
CA LYS A 46 5.19 33.49 -29.43
C LYS A 46 4.24 32.57 -28.66
N TYR A 47 3.50 33.12 -27.69
CA TYR A 47 2.61 32.32 -26.85
C TYR A 47 1.45 31.68 -27.63
N LYS A 48 0.84 32.40 -28.58
CA LYS A 48 -0.24 31.84 -29.42
C LYS A 48 0.27 30.74 -30.35
N TYR A 49 1.47 30.89 -30.91
CA TYR A 49 2.14 29.84 -31.68
C TYR A 49 2.38 28.60 -30.80
N LEU A 50 2.99 28.79 -29.63
CA LEU A 50 3.31 27.68 -28.72
C LEU A 50 2.08 26.96 -28.19
N ARG A 51 0.96 27.66 -27.91
CA ARG A 51 -0.31 27.01 -27.55
C ARG A 51 -0.83 26.10 -28.66
N LYS A 52 -0.69 26.50 -29.93
CA LYS A 52 -1.07 25.62 -31.05
C LYS A 52 -0.10 24.44 -31.18
N VAL A 53 1.21 24.66 -30.99
CA VAL A 53 2.22 23.59 -31.01
C VAL A 53 1.91 22.56 -29.93
N THR A 54 1.71 23.01 -28.69
CA THR A 54 1.41 22.13 -27.57
C THR A 54 0.05 21.46 -27.73
N ALA A 55 -0.96 22.10 -28.35
CA ALA A 55 -2.26 21.49 -28.64
C ALA A 55 -2.20 20.37 -29.70
N THR A 56 -1.30 20.47 -30.69
CA THR A 56 -1.11 19.44 -31.73
C THR A 56 -0.23 18.27 -31.25
N ALA A 57 0.58 18.49 -30.21
CA ALA A 57 1.44 17.45 -29.65
C ALA A 57 0.63 16.28 -29.06
N SER A 58 1.14 15.05 -29.24
CA SER A 58 0.59 13.88 -28.57
C SER A 58 0.87 13.92 -27.07
N ASP A 59 0.05 13.23 -26.28
CA ASP A 59 0.21 13.20 -24.82
C ASP A 59 1.60 12.65 -24.41
N GLN A 60 2.12 11.66 -25.14
CA GLN A 60 3.45 11.10 -24.89
C GLN A 60 4.55 12.13 -25.13
N ILE A 61 4.45 12.93 -26.20
CA ILE A 61 5.41 14.00 -26.48
C ILE A 61 5.37 15.06 -25.38
N LEU A 62 4.17 15.48 -24.94
CA LEU A 62 4.03 16.47 -23.87
C LEU A 62 4.64 16.00 -22.54
N ILE A 63 4.41 14.73 -22.18
CA ILE A 63 4.97 14.14 -20.96
C ILE A 63 6.51 14.10 -21.05
N CYS A 64 7.07 13.73 -22.21
CA CYS A 64 8.52 13.74 -22.43
C CYS A 64 9.09 15.17 -22.36
N ALA A 65 8.47 16.14 -23.03
CA ALA A 65 8.87 17.54 -23.01
C ALA A 65 8.83 18.11 -21.59
N ALA A 66 7.75 17.87 -20.84
CA ALA A 66 7.60 18.24 -19.44
C ALA A 66 8.74 17.71 -18.56
N LYS A 67 9.03 16.40 -18.67
CA LYS A 67 10.13 15.75 -17.92
C LYS A 67 11.50 16.33 -18.28
N GLN A 68 11.73 16.65 -19.54
CA GLN A 68 12.96 17.27 -19.99
C GLN A 68 13.09 18.70 -19.47
N MET A 69 12.02 19.49 -19.52
CA MET A 69 12.01 20.87 -19.00
C MET A 69 12.35 20.94 -17.50
N MET A 70 11.91 19.95 -16.72
CA MET A 70 12.23 19.89 -15.28
C MET A 70 13.68 19.48 -15.00
N ASN A 71 14.21 18.51 -15.74
CA ASN A 71 15.51 17.90 -15.44
C ASN A 71 16.69 18.58 -16.14
N ALA A 72 16.50 18.92 -17.42
CA ALA A 72 17.55 19.43 -18.30
C ALA A 72 16.92 20.30 -19.40
N TYR A 73 16.50 21.51 -19.03
CA TYR A 73 15.98 22.48 -19.99
C TYR A 73 16.99 22.70 -21.14
N PRO A 74 16.57 22.70 -22.42
CA PRO A 74 17.49 22.62 -23.55
C PRO A 74 18.53 23.76 -23.63
N GLY A 75 19.80 23.37 -23.77
CA GLY A 75 20.94 24.28 -23.94
C GLY A 75 21.38 24.98 -22.65
N GLU A 76 22.42 25.82 -22.75
CA GLU A 76 22.88 26.68 -21.64
C GLU A 76 21.98 27.92 -21.50
N ARG A 77 20.70 27.70 -21.21
CA ARG A 77 19.65 28.72 -21.18
C ARG A 77 19.16 29.03 -19.77
N LYS A 78 18.40 30.12 -19.65
CA LYS A 78 17.67 30.45 -18.41
C LYS A 78 16.68 29.32 -18.12
N LYS A 79 16.69 28.81 -16.90
CA LYS A 79 15.84 27.69 -16.49
C LYS A 79 14.41 28.15 -16.15
N PRO A 80 13.41 27.26 -16.25
CA PRO A 80 12.07 27.52 -15.73
C PRO A 80 12.10 27.91 -14.26
N GLN A 81 11.19 28.79 -13.84
CA GLN A 81 11.09 29.18 -12.45
C GLN A 81 10.65 27.99 -11.60
N ALA A 82 10.96 28.02 -10.30
CA ALA A 82 10.59 26.95 -9.38
C ALA A 82 9.07 26.70 -9.36
N SER A 83 8.26 27.76 -9.52
CA SER A 83 6.79 27.64 -9.65
C SER A 83 6.37 26.86 -10.89
N ASP A 84 7.01 27.13 -12.03
CA ASP A 84 6.68 26.44 -13.27
C ASP A 84 7.08 24.97 -13.19
N VAL A 85 8.29 24.67 -12.70
CA VAL A 85 8.77 23.29 -12.46
C VAL A 85 7.81 22.51 -11.58
N GLN A 86 7.30 23.14 -10.52
CA GLN A 86 6.35 22.51 -9.61
C GLN A 86 4.97 22.30 -10.22
N SER A 87 4.44 23.25 -11.00
CA SER A 87 3.19 23.06 -11.72
C SER A 87 3.31 21.93 -12.76
N ILE A 88 4.46 21.84 -13.46
CA ILE A 88 4.75 20.70 -14.35
C ILE A 88 4.77 19.39 -13.56
N GLN A 89 5.46 19.36 -12.42
CA GLN A 89 5.57 18.17 -11.57
C GLN A 89 4.20 17.68 -11.08
N ASP A 90 3.31 18.59 -10.68
CA ASP A 90 1.97 18.22 -10.21
C ASP A 90 1.11 17.66 -11.32
N ALA A 91 1.12 18.29 -12.49
CA ALA A 91 0.38 17.80 -13.64
C ALA A 91 0.88 16.41 -14.06
N LEU A 92 2.20 16.18 -14.04
CA LEU A 92 2.78 14.85 -14.25
C LEU A 92 2.31 13.82 -13.21
N TRP A 93 2.30 14.16 -11.91
CA TRP A 93 1.82 13.24 -10.87
C TRP A 93 0.33 12.90 -11.00
N TRP A 94 -0.50 13.85 -11.44
CA TRP A 94 -1.91 13.58 -11.75
C TRP A 94 -2.07 12.66 -12.97
N ILE A 95 -1.25 12.81 -14.01
CA ILE A 95 -1.23 11.90 -15.15
C ILE A 95 -0.78 10.50 -14.73
N GLU A 96 0.31 10.40 -13.96
CA GLU A 96 0.87 9.13 -13.47
C GLU A 96 -0.11 8.38 -12.56
N SER A 97 -0.89 9.10 -11.75
CA SER A 97 -1.94 8.55 -10.90
C SER A 97 -3.27 8.29 -11.64
N LYS A 98 -3.35 8.61 -12.93
CA LYS A 98 -4.59 8.53 -13.73
C LYS A 98 -5.74 9.35 -13.14
N GLY A 99 -5.45 10.49 -12.52
CA GLY A 99 -6.45 11.34 -11.86
C GLY A 99 -6.93 10.79 -10.51
N ILE A 100 -6.41 9.66 -10.04
CA ILE A 100 -6.88 8.99 -8.82
C ILE A 100 -6.11 9.53 -7.61
N GLN A 101 -6.83 10.19 -6.70
CA GLN A 101 -6.34 10.56 -5.37
C GLN A 101 -6.63 9.41 -4.40
N ARG A 102 -5.58 8.71 -3.94
CA ARG A 102 -5.67 7.53 -3.07
C ARG A 102 -5.71 7.91 -1.59
N ILE A 103 -5.13 9.06 -1.22
CA ILE A 103 -5.28 9.62 0.12
C ILE A 103 -6.43 10.62 0.07
N SER A 104 -7.59 10.22 0.62
CA SER A 104 -8.83 10.98 0.46
C SER A 104 -8.76 12.36 1.12
N LYS A 105 -9.63 13.27 0.66
CA LYS A 105 -9.82 14.57 1.31
C LYS A 105 -10.14 14.44 2.80
N VAL A 106 -10.86 13.38 3.21
CA VAL A 106 -11.20 13.12 4.61
C VAL A 106 -9.93 12.86 5.43
N THR A 107 -9.05 11.99 4.95
CA THR A 107 -7.75 11.71 5.60
C THR A 107 -6.87 12.96 5.67
N ARG A 108 -6.84 13.77 4.61
CA ARG A 108 -6.12 15.04 4.56
C ARG A 108 -6.64 16.05 5.59
N TYR A 109 -7.96 16.15 5.74
CA TYR A 109 -8.59 16.99 6.76
C TYR A 109 -8.28 16.49 8.17
N GLN A 110 -8.40 15.18 8.41
CA GLN A 110 -8.06 14.59 9.71
C GLN A 110 -6.61 14.86 10.10
N ILE A 111 -5.65 14.74 9.17
CA ILE A 111 -4.26 15.11 9.43
C ILE A 111 -4.14 16.60 9.76
N SER A 112 -4.81 17.46 9.00
CA SER A 112 -4.78 18.92 9.21
C SER A 112 -5.37 19.33 10.57
N GLU A 113 -6.51 18.76 10.95
CA GLU A 113 -7.16 18.97 12.25
C GLU A 113 -6.30 18.44 13.40
N SER A 114 -5.58 17.33 13.18
CA SER A 114 -4.72 16.71 14.18
C SER A 114 -3.50 17.56 14.58
N LEU A 115 -3.18 18.59 13.77
CA LEU A 115 -2.11 19.54 13.99
C LEU A 115 -2.53 20.77 14.82
N GLU A 116 -3.80 20.90 15.20
CA GLU A 116 -4.26 22.02 16.03
C GLU A 116 -3.53 22.10 17.38
N GLY A 117 -2.94 23.25 17.67
CA GLY A 117 -2.13 23.45 18.88
C GLY A 117 -0.77 22.75 18.84
N VAL A 118 -0.40 22.16 17.69
CA VAL A 118 0.92 21.63 17.44
C VAL A 118 1.71 22.64 16.64
N ARG A 119 2.89 22.99 17.12
CA ARG A 119 3.86 23.83 16.40
C ARG A 119 4.47 23.04 15.23
N PHE A 120 3.68 22.76 14.21
CA PHE A 120 4.03 21.83 13.13
C PHE A 120 5.17 22.32 12.24
N TRP A 121 5.40 23.63 12.18
CA TRP A 121 6.56 24.26 11.55
C TRP A 121 7.86 24.09 12.35
N GLY A 122 7.77 23.63 13.60
CA GLY A 122 8.89 23.28 14.44
C GLY A 122 9.91 24.42 14.55
N ARG A 123 11.17 24.13 14.20
CA ARG A 123 12.29 25.09 14.25
C ARG A 123 12.26 26.18 13.17
N PHE A 124 11.36 26.10 12.20
CA PHE A 124 11.32 26.97 11.03
C PHE A 124 10.21 28.02 11.10
N SER A 125 10.30 29.07 10.30
CA SER A 125 9.12 29.85 9.89
C SER A 125 8.21 29.03 8.96
N LEU A 126 6.95 29.45 8.78
CA LEU A 126 6.05 28.80 7.80
C LEU A 126 6.67 28.81 6.39
N ARG A 127 7.30 29.93 6.00
CA ARG A 127 7.96 30.05 4.69
C ARG A 127 9.09 29.04 4.52
N GLU A 128 9.97 28.90 5.51
CA GLU A 128 11.09 27.94 5.47
C GLU A 128 10.60 26.49 5.54
N PHE A 129 9.54 26.23 6.30
CA PHE A 129 8.93 24.91 6.37
C PHE A 129 8.41 24.45 5.01
N PHE A 130 7.69 25.33 4.29
CA PHE A 130 7.09 25.02 2.99
C PHE A 130 8.02 25.23 1.79
N ALA A 131 9.13 25.96 1.91
CA ALA A 131 10.09 26.20 0.83
C ALA A 131 10.51 24.94 0.02
N PRO A 132 10.75 23.77 0.62
CA PRO A 132 11.07 22.55 -0.15
C PRO A 132 9.86 21.89 -0.81
N ILE A 133 8.63 22.25 -0.43
CA ILE A 133 7.38 21.63 -0.89
C ILE A 133 6.62 22.53 -1.88
N LEU A 134 6.67 23.85 -1.67
CA LEU A 134 5.94 24.88 -2.42
C LEU A 134 6.91 25.86 -3.06
N PRO A 135 6.54 26.45 -4.21
CA PRO A 135 7.44 27.34 -4.90
C PRO A 135 7.33 28.71 -4.25
N THR A 136 8.46 29.30 -3.91
CA THR A 136 8.54 30.52 -3.10
C THR A 136 7.92 31.76 -3.77
N GLU A 137 7.61 31.69 -5.08
CA GLU A 137 7.09 32.83 -5.86
C GLU A 137 5.56 32.78 -6.10
N ALA A 138 4.88 31.67 -5.82
CA ALA A 138 3.42 31.62 -5.85
C ALA A 138 2.85 32.24 -4.56
N SER A 139 2.80 33.57 -4.57
CA SER A 139 2.22 34.45 -3.55
C SER A 139 2.76 34.30 -2.13
N ASN A 140 3.69 35.18 -1.79
CA ASN A 140 4.01 35.53 -0.41
C ASN A 140 2.75 35.77 0.46
N SER A 141 1.61 36.13 -0.14
CA SER A 141 0.31 36.31 0.52
C SER A 141 0.04 35.30 1.63
N TYR A 142 0.03 34.00 1.33
CA TYR A 142 -0.34 32.94 2.29
C TYR A 142 0.56 32.90 3.53
N PHE A 143 1.85 33.23 3.38
CA PHE A 143 2.80 33.23 4.50
C PHE A 143 2.91 34.59 5.18
N THR A 144 2.59 35.68 4.47
CA THR A 144 2.72 37.05 4.98
C THR A 144 1.48 37.53 5.74
N SER A 145 0.30 36.97 5.46
CA SER A 145 -0.94 37.32 6.19
C SER A 145 -1.11 36.51 7.48
N VAL A 146 -0.38 35.40 7.63
CA VAL A 146 -0.53 34.45 8.73
C VAL A 146 0.66 34.52 9.69
N ASN A 147 0.37 34.74 10.97
CA ASN A 147 1.34 34.81 12.06
C ASN A 147 1.29 33.52 12.89
N PRO A 148 2.37 32.72 12.93
CA PRO A 148 2.46 31.55 13.79
C PRO A 148 2.77 31.92 15.25
N GLY A 149 1.96 31.44 16.18
CA GLY A 149 2.14 31.59 17.63
C GLY A 149 3.02 30.50 18.24
N ASN A 150 3.74 30.81 19.32
CA ASN A 150 4.58 29.79 19.99
C ASN A 150 3.78 28.63 20.62
N ASP A 151 2.47 28.80 20.76
CA ASP A 151 1.50 27.83 21.26
C ASP A 151 0.97 26.86 20.20
N GLY A 152 1.47 26.94 18.95
CA GLY A 152 1.03 26.08 17.86
C GLY A 152 -0.26 26.55 17.19
N TYR A 153 -0.76 27.75 17.51
CA TYR A 153 -1.91 28.34 16.83
C TYR A 153 -1.49 29.38 15.79
N LEU A 154 -2.36 29.60 14.81
CA LEU A 154 -2.16 30.55 13.71
C LEU A 154 -3.14 31.72 13.86
N SER A 155 -2.71 32.91 13.44
CA SER A 155 -3.57 34.09 13.40
C SER A 155 -3.41 34.83 12.07
N GLU A 156 -4.51 35.28 11.48
CA GLU A 156 -4.56 35.99 10.19
C GLU A 156 -5.34 37.31 10.29
N GLY A 157 -4.94 38.31 9.52
CA GLY A 157 -5.67 39.57 9.34
C GLY A 157 -5.01 40.81 9.96
N GLN A 158 -5.69 41.95 9.83
CA GLN A 158 -5.24 43.24 10.37
C GLN A 158 -5.64 43.41 11.85
N PHE A 159 -4.94 44.29 12.55
CA PHE A 159 -4.99 44.42 14.01
C PHE A 159 -6.41 44.59 14.62
N PRO A 160 -6.76 43.79 15.66
CA PRO A 160 -6.03 42.61 16.15
C PRO A 160 -6.23 41.40 15.22
N PRO A 161 -5.18 40.61 14.94
CA PRO A 161 -5.30 39.43 14.09
C PRO A 161 -6.24 38.40 14.73
N SER A 162 -7.02 37.72 13.88
CA SER A 162 -7.98 36.70 14.31
C SER A 162 -7.39 35.31 14.21
N ARG A 163 -7.74 34.42 15.15
CA ARG A 163 -7.27 33.03 15.13
C ARG A 163 -7.85 32.30 13.91
N ILE A 164 -6.99 31.59 13.19
CA ILE A 164 -7.35 30.71 12.08
C ILE A 164 -6.96 29.27 12.43
N THR A 165 -7.77 28.31 12.00
CA THR A 165 -7.44 26.89 12.17
C THR A 165 -6.34 26.46 11.22
N VAL A 166 -5.54 25.48 11.60
CA VAL A 166 -4.56 24.80 10.74
C VAL A 166 -5.27 24.20 9.52
N LEU A 167 -6.48 23.65 9.69
CA LEU A 167 -7.28 23.15 8.56
C LEU A 167 -7.60 24.25 7.55
N ASP A 168 -8.09 25.41 7.99
CA ASP A 168 -8.46 26.51 7.10
C ASP A 168 -7.23 27.10 6.41
N TYR A 169 -6.13 27.25 7.14
CA TYR A 169 -4.86 27.66 6.56
C TYR A 169 -4.36 26.69 5.49
N LEU A 170 -4.35 25.39 5.77
CA LEU A 170 -3.93 24.36 4.82
C LEU A 170 -4.88 24.26 3.61
N ARG A 171 -6.16 24.60 3.78
CA ARG A 171 -7.12 24.76 2.67
C ARG A 171 -6.82 25.97 1.81
N GLN A 172 -6.47 27.11 2.40
CA GLN A 172 -6.11 28.31 1.64
C GLN A 172 -4.90 28.05 0.72
N ILE A 173 -3.92 27.24 1.14
CA ILE A 173 -2.80 26.83 0.29
C ILE A 173 -3.16 25.71 -0.70
N GLY A 174 -4.37 25.13 -0.62
CA GLY A 174 -4.91 24.15 -1.56
C GLY A 174 -4.50 22.70 -1.31
N LEU A 175 -4.07 22.35 -0.10
CA LEU A 175 -3.51 21.03 0.24
C LEU A 175 -4.44 19.86 -0.11
N GLU A 176 -5.76 20.05 -0.04
CA GLU A 176 -6.75 19.03 -0.39
C GLU A 176 -6.84 18.73 -1.89
N ASN A 177 -6.34 19.64 -2.73
CA ASN A 177 -6.39 19.53 -4.20
C ASN A 177 -5.05 19.08 -4.81
N TRP A 178 -4.04 18.85 -3.98
CA TRP A 178 -2.72 18.39 -4.44
C TRP A 178 -2.72 16.89 -4.80
N PRO A 179 -1.84 16.47 -5.73
CA PRO A 179 -1.57 15.05 -5.95
C PRO A 179 -1.05 14.40 -4.65
N ASP A 180 -1.25 13.09 -4.49
CA ASP A 180 -0.83 12.36 -3.28
C ASP A 180 0.66 12.52 -2.99
N GLN A 181 1.50 12.56 -4.02
CA GLN A 181 2.95 12.72 -3.89
C GLN A 181 3.32 14.04 -3.21
N ARG A 182 2.68 15.16 -3.57
CA ARG A 182 2.93 16.46 -2.92
C ARG A 182 2.41 16.46 -1.50
N PHE A 183 1.24 15.89 -1.27
CA PHE A 183 0.70 15.76 0.09
C PHE A 183 1.62 14.91 0.98
N SER A 184 2.14 13.80 0.46
CA SER A 184 3.15 12.98 1.13
C SER A 184 4.39 13.80 1.50
N GLN A 185 4.89 14.66 0.60
CA GLN A 185 6.02 15.54 0.92
C GLN A 185 5.74 16.47 2.12
N VAL A 186 4.50 16.94 2.31
CA VAL A 186 4.12 17.70 3.52
C VAL A 186 4.24 16.83 4.76
N ILE A 187 3.62 15.65 4.74
CA ILE A 187 3.63 14.72 5.88
C ILE A 187 5.07 14.36 6.25
N GLU A 188 5.89 14.03 5.25
CA GLU A 188 7.31 13.72 5.44
C GLU A 188 8.08 14.90 6.06
N ARG A 189 7.79 16.13 5.62
CA ARG A 189 8.39 17.33 6.20
C ARG A 189 7.92 17.59 7.62
N LEU A 190 6.64 17.37 7.93
CA LEU A 190 6.05 17.52 9.27
C LEU A 190 6.78 16.66 10.31
N VAL A 191 7.27 15.49 9.91
CA VAL A 191 8.00 14.55 10.79
C VAL A 191 9.52 14.56 10.55
N HIS A 192 10.06 15.49 9.77
CA HIS A 192 11.48 15.51 9.46
C HIS A 192 12.31 15.94 10.68
N PRO A 193 13.47 15.31 10.98
CA PRO A 193 14.28 15.64 12.17
C PRO A 193 14.83 17.07 12.18
N GLU A 194 14.98 17.73 11.02
CA GLU A 194 15.31 19.16 10.95
C GLU A 194 14.16 20.04 11.49
N VAL A 195 12.92 19.63 11.25
CA VAL A 195 11.72 20.39 11.64
C VAL A 195 11.41 20.13 13.11
N GLN A 196 11.34 18.85 13.52
CA GLN A 196 10.84 18.45 14.83
C GLN A 196 11.94 17.94 15.78
N SER A 197 11.70 18.07 17.08
CA SER A 197 12.45 17.30 18.10
C SER A 197 12.03 15.83 18.08
N ALA A 198 12.88 14.93 18.57
CA ALA A 198 12.61 13.48 18.59
C ALA A 198 11.26 13.11 19.25
N ASP A 199 10.90 13.77 20.36
CA ASP A 199 9.64 13.49 21.06
C ASP A 199 8.41 13.85 20.22
N ILE A 200 8.38 15.08 19.69
CA ILE A 200 7.30 15.54 18.80
C ILE A 200 7.26 14.73 17.51
N GLN A 201 8.41 14.39 16.93
CA GLN A 201 8.50 13.52 15.75
C GLN A 201 7.81 12.17 16.02
N LYS A 202 8.13 11.52 17.14
CA LYS A 202 7.54 10.23 17.52
C LYS A 202 6.02 10.32 17.75
N GLN A 203 5.56 11.41 18.37
CA GLN A 203 4.13 11.68 18.57
C GLN A 203 3.40 11.83 17.23
N LEU A 204 3.92 12.69 16.34
CA LEU A 204 3.35 12.93 15.01
C LEU A 204 3.34 11.67 14.15
N VAL A 205 4.42 10.88 14.12
CA VAL A 205 4.47 9.61 13.38
C VAL A 205 3.38 8.65 13.87
N THR A 206 3.24 8.52 15.19
CA THR A 206 2.22 7.64 15.80
C THR A 206 0.82 8.12 15.43
N GLN A 207 0.55 9.42 15.55
CA GLN A 207 -0.74 10.03 15.24
C GLN A 207 -1.09 9.91 13.75
N PHE A 208 -0.17 10.24 12.86
CA PHE A 208 -0.38 10.17 11.42
C PHE A 208 -0.57 8.74 10.94
N ASN A 209 0.17 7.77 11.47
CA ASN A 209 -0.02 6.36 11.09
C ASN A 209 -1.41 5.84 11.45
N VAL A 210 -2.00 6.26 12.59
CA VAL A 210 -3.40 5.91 12.92
C VAL A 210 -4.39 6.39 11.85
N ILE A 211 -4.13 7.55 11.26
CA ILE A 211 -4.98 8.17 10.24
C ILE A 211 -4.72 7.54 8.86
N LEU A 212 -3.45 7.45 8.44
CA LEU A 212 -3.02 6.97 7.12
C LEU A 212 -3.33 5.47 6.90
N GLN A 213 -3.21 4.63 7.93
CA GLN A 213 -3.41 3.18 7.81
C GLN A 213 -4.83 2.81 7.36
N ARG A 214 -5.82 3.67 7.64
CA ARG A 214 -7.22 3.48 7.19
C ARG A 214 -7.35 3.42 5.66
N GLU A 215 -6.39 3.99 4.94
CA GLU A 215 -6.34 3.99 3.48
C GLU A 215 -5.12 3.22 2.93
N GLY A 216 -4.49 2.42 3.79
CA GLY A 216 -3.35 1.56 3.44
C GLY A 216 -2.06 2.34 3.16
N PHE A 217 -1.84 3.44 3.90
CA PHE A 217 -0.61 4.21 3.88
C PHE A 217 0.02 4.25 5.27
N GLU A 218 1.34 4.40 5.33
CA GLU A 218 2.08 4.62 6.57
C GLU A 218 3.38 5.37 6.33
N LEU A 219 3.88 6.02 7.38
CA LEU A 219 5.23 6.52 7.49
C LEU A 219 6.16 5.37 7.87
N HIS A 220 7.04 4.99 6.94
CA HIS A 220 8.12 4.04 7.17
C HIS A 220 9.45 4.78 7.32
N GLU A 221 10.32 4.27 8.18
CA GLU A 221 11.69 4.79 8.29
C GLU A 221 12.45 4.50 6.99
N ASN A 222 13.03 5.54 6.40
CA ASN A 222 13.76 5.51 5.14
C ASN A 222 15.09 6.26 5.29
N GLY A 223 15.86 5.86 6.29
CA GLY A 223 17.20 6.39 6.57
C GLY A 223 17.28 7.18 7.86
N VAL A 224 18.47 7.71 8.10
CA VAL A 224 18.84 8.40 9.34
C VAL A 224 19.61 9.67 9.00
N GLN A 225 19.29 10.78 9.67
CA GLN A 225 20.01 12.05 9.56
C GLN A 225 20.31 12.58 10.97
N GLY A 226 21.60 12.83 11.26
CA GLY A 226 22.03 13.29 12.58
C GLY A 226 21.70 12.31 13.73
N GLY A 227 21.60 11.01 13.44
CA GLY A 227 21.20 9.97 14.41
C GLY A 227 19.69 9.88 14.65
N LEU A 228 18.88 10.66 13.96
CA LEU A 228 17.42 10.63 14.04
C LEU A 228 16.80 10.03 12.77
N PRO A 229 15.69 9.29 12.87
CA PRO A 229 15.04 8.66 11.73
C PRO A 229 14.46 9.70 10.76
N VAL A 230 14.53 9.39 9.46
CA VAL A 230 13.85 10.13 8.39
C VAL A 230 12.75 9.23 7.84
N TYR A 231 11.51 9.74 7.77
CA TYR A 231 10.36 8.95 7.33
C TYR A 231 9.93 9.27 5.91
N LYS A 232 9.37 8.28 5.22
CA LYS A 232 8.70 8.41 3.93
C LYS A 232 7.28 7.89 4.01
N VAL A 233 6.34 8.55 3.31
CA VAL A 233 5.00 7.99 3.15
C VAL A 233 5.06 6.89 2.11
N GLY A 234 4.71 5.68 2.51
CA GLY A 234 4.60 4.53 1.64
C GLY A 234 3.20 3.95 1.70
N ARG A 235 2.88 3.09 0.73
CA ARG A 235 1.84 2.09 0.97
C ARG A 235 2.31 1.24 2.15
N SER A 236 1.44 1.01 3.12
CA SER A 236 1.72 0.00 4.13
C SER A 236 2.00 -1.31 3.39
N SER A 237 3.21 -1.82 3.58
CA SER A 237 3.92 -2.79 2.72
C SER A 237 3.03 -3.73 1.87
N ALA A 238 3.17 -3.65 0.54
CA ALA A 238 3.10 -4.72 -0.47
C ALA A 238 2.08 -5.87 -0.32
N GLY A 239 0.93 -5.64 0.32
CA GLY A 239 -0.12 -6.64 0.47
C GLY A 239 -0.81 -6.98 -0.85
N VAL A 240 -1.51 -8.11 -0.86
CA VAL A 240 -2.31 -8.53 -2.02
C VAL A 240 -3.45 -7.53 -2.23
N THR A 241 -3.62 -7.05 -3.47
CA THR A 241 -4.65 -6.05 -3.79
C THR A 241 -6.07 -6.58 -3.53
N GLY A 242 -6.91 -5.76 -2.88
CA GLY A 242 -8.31 -6.07 -2.56
C GLY A 242 -8.51 -6.76 -1.19
N LEU A 243 -9.77 -6.88 -0.75
CA LEU A 243 -10.15 -7.64 0.44
C LEU A 243 -10.57 -9.06 0.05
N PRO A 244 -10.25 -10.11 0.83
CA PRO A 244 -10.77 -11.44 0.58
C PRO A 244 -12.29 -11.45 0.81
N LYS A 245 -13.05 -11.83 -0.22
CA LYS A 245 -14.50 -11.95 -0.14
C LYS A 245 -14.93 -13.25 0.54
N TYR A 246 -14.23 -14.34 0.21
CA TYR A 246 -14.43 -15.67 0.80
C TYR A 246 -13.07 -16.31 1.09
N ILE A 247 -12.99 -17.04 2.20
CA ILE A 247 -11.87 -17.94 2.51
C ILE A 247 -12.44 -19.34 2.69
N ILE A 248 -12.00 -20.27 1.84
CA ILE A 248 -12.46 -21.66 1.87
C ILE A 248 -11.31 -22.50 2.39
N PHE A 249 -11.49 -23.09 3.57
CA PHE A 249 -10.39 -23.67 4.33
C PHE A 249 -10.82 -24.88 5.16
N ALA A 250 -9.84 -25.50 5.81
CA ALA A 250 -10.00 -26.65 6.70
C ALA A 250 -10.81 -27.80 6.07
N SER A 251 -10.59 -28.08 4.78
CA SER A 251 -11.27 -29.20 4.12
C SER A 251 -10.79 -30.55 4.68
N THR A 252 -11.72 -31.37 5.14
CA THR A 252 -11.46 -32.72 5.71
C THR A 252 -11.72 -33.84 4.72
N GLY A 253 -12.10 -33.52 3.47
CA GLY A 253 -12.48 -34.53 2.48
C GLY A 253 -12.21 -34.10 1.05
N PRO A 254 -13.03 -34.53 0.07
CA PRO A 254 -12.84 -34.18 -1.33
C PRO A 254 -12.85 -32.66 -1.56
N LYS A 255 -12.39 -32.26 -2.74
CA LYS A 255 -12.47 -30.87 -3.18
C LYS A 255 -13.94 -30.41 -3.13
N PRO A 256 -14.24 -29.29 -2.44
CA PRO A 256 -15.60 -28.78 -2.36
C PRO A 256 -16.07 -28.39 -3.76
N ASP A 257 -17.32 -28.72 -4.09
CA ASP A 257 -17.91 -28.35 -5.38
C ASP A 257 -18.59 -26.99 -5.25
N ILE A 258 -17.98 -25.97 -5.86
CA ILE A 258 -18.41 -24.57 -5.75
C ILE A 258 -18.96 -24.09 -7.08
N VAL A 259 -20.13 -23.45 -7.02
CA VAL A 259 -20.72 -22.71 -8.12
C VAL A 259 -20.73 -21.20 -7.80
N ILE A 260 -20.69 -20.38 -8.84
CA ILE A 260 -20.99 -18.95 -8.74
C ILE A 260 -22.48 -18.81 -9.01
N ASP A 261 -23.26 -18.43 -8.02
CA ASP A 261 -24.72 -18.34 -8.16
C ASP A 261 -25.22 -16.94 -8.47
N ASP A 262 -24.46 -15.91 -8.10
CA ASP A 262 -24.58 -14.55 -8.64
C ASP A 262 -23.25 -14.12 -9.27
N VAL A 263 -23.21 -14.11 -10.61
CA VAL A 263 -22.01 -13.73 -11.37
C VAL A 263 -21.73 -12.22 -11.30
N LEU A 264 -22.76 -11.39 -11.15
CA LEU A 264 -22.60 -9.94 -11.09
C LEU A 264 -21.97 -9.52 -9.76
N ASN A 265 -22.42 -10.14 -8.68
CA ASN A 265 -21.90 -9.87 -7.35
C ASN A 265 -20.69 -10.75 -6.99
N MET A 266 -20.41 -11.80 -7.76
CA MET A 266 -19.40 -12.84 -7.46
C MET A 266 -19.72 -13.59 -6.16
N ASP A 267 -20.98 -13.95 -5.95
CA ASP A 267 -21.39 -14.80 -4.83
C ASP A 267 -21.18 -16.27 -5.16
N ILE A 268 -20.74 -17.03 -4.16
CA ILE A 268 -20.43 -18.45 -4.32
C ILE A 268 -21.29 -19.30 -3.41
N ARG A 269 -21.52 -20.54 -3.83
CA ARG A 269 -22.20 -21.56 -3.04
C ARG A 269 -21.51 -22.90 -3.20
N VAL A 270 -21.27 -23.58 -2.07
CA VAL A 270 -20.78 -24.97 -2.05
C VAL A 270 -21.98 -25.90 -2.21
N VAL A 271 -22.06 -26.62 -3.34
CA VAL A 271 -23.17 -27.52 -3.67
C VAL A 271 -22.91 -28.96 -3.27
N ARG A 272 -21.64 -29.36 -3.07
CA ARG A 272 -21.25 -30.67 -2.53
C ARG A 272 -20.07 -30.53 -1.56
N TYR A 273 -20.10 -31.31 -0.49
CA TYR A 273 -19.09 -31.35 0.58
C TYR A 273 -18.99 -30.06 1.42
N ALA A 274 -20.09 -29.31 1.53
CA ALA A 274 -20.17 -28.08 2.32
C ALA A 274 -19.89 -28.32 3.81
N GLU A 275 -20.26 -29.50 4.32
CA GLU A 275 -19.99 -29.94 5.69
C GLU A 275 -18.52 -30.27 5.95
N GLN A 276 -17.73 -30.47 4.90
CA GLN A 276 -16.34 -30.93 4.98
C GLN A 276 -15.35 -29.78 4.89
N CYS A 277 -15.77 -28.59 4.47
CA CYS A 277 -14.95 -27.38 4.48
C CYS A 277 -15.58 -26.26 5.33
N LEU A 278 -14.80 -25.22 5.58
CA LEU A 278 -15.26 -23.99 6.21
C LEU A 278 -15.23 -22.86 5.19
N VAL A 279 -16.25 -22.00 5.20
CA VAL A 279 -16.33 -20.81 4.35
C VAL A 279 -16.47 -19.59 5.26
N TYR A 280 -15.39 -18.83 5.37
CA TYR A 280 -15.39 -17.53 6.04
C TYR A 280 -15.76 -16.45 5.01
N ASP A 281 -16.86 -15.77 5.24
CA ASP A 281 -17.57 -14.87 4.30
C ASP A 281 -17.68 -13.43 4.82
N GLN A 282 -16.94 -13.10 5.88
CA GLN A 282 -16.92 -11.76 6.47
C GLN A 282 -15.65 -11.02 6.04
N PRO A 283 -15.74 -9.79 5.50
CA PRO A 283 -14.55 -8.99 5.22
C PRO A 283 -13.76 -8.73 6.53
N PRO A 284 -12.45 -9.02 6.59
CA PRO A 284 -11.66 -8.72 7.79
C PRO A 284 -11.53 -7.20 7.98
N PRO A 285 -11.93 -6.60 9.12
CA PRO A 285 -12.10 -5.15 9.27
C PRO A 285 -10.84 -4.31 9.00
N ASN A 286 -9.65 -4.81 9.32
CA ASN A 286 -8.37 -4.14 8.99
C ASN A 286 -7.51 -4.96 8.01
N SER A 287 -8.16 -5.78 7.18
CA SER A 287 -7.51 -6.79 6.32
C SER A 287 -6.75 -7.90 7.07
N ASP A 288 -6.76 -7.90 8.41
CA ASP A 288 -6.20 -8.93 9.28
C ASP A 288 -7.28 -9.87 9.81
N LEU A 289 -6.91 -11.12 10.08
CA LEU A 289 -7.77 -12.10 10.73
C LEU A 289 -7.07 -12.66 11.97
N THR A 290 -7.55 -12.29 13.15
CA THR A 290 -7.05 -12.82 14.42
C THR A 290 -7.78 -14.10 14.80
N TRP A 291 -7.16 -14.89 15.68
CA TRP A 291 -7.77 -16.06 16.30
C TRP A 291 -9.07 -15.68 17.02
N GLN A 292 -9.09 -14.54 17.72
CA GLN A 292 -10.29 -14.04 18.38
C GLN A 292 -11.44 -13.78 17.39
N MET A 293 -11.15 -13.12 16.27
CA MET A 293 -12.15 -12.88 15.22
C MET A 293 -12.68 -14.19 14.64
N LEU A 294 -11.80 -15.16 14.40
CA LEU A 294 -12.20 -16.47 13.89
C LEU A 294 -13.09 -17.23 14.89
N VAL A 295 -12.81 -17.13 16.18
CA VAL A 295 -13.65 -17.71 17.25
C VAL A 295 -15.01 -17.01 17.33
N GLN A 296 -15.06 -15.68 17.19
CA GLN A 296 -16.34 -14.95 17.12
C GLN A 296 -17.17 -15.34 15.90
N TRP A 297 -16.52 -15.53 14.75
CA TRP A 297 -17.21 -16.07 13.57
C TRP A 297 -17.71 -17.49 13.82
N TRP A 298 -16.90 -18.37 14.42
CA TRP A 298 -17.29 -19.75 14.75
C TRP A 298 -18.50 -19.82 15.70
N ARG A 299 -18.60 -18.88 16.65
CA ARG A 299 -19.76 -18.74 17.55
C ARG A 299 -21.07 -18.60 16.79
N THR A 300 -21.09 -17.98 15.60
CA THR A 300 -22.31 -17.87 14.77
C THR A 300 -22.78 -19.20 14.20
N LYS A 301 -21.93 -20.23 14.21
CA LYS A 301 -22.19 -21.58 13.70
C LYS A 301 -22.40 -22.62 14.80
N ALA A 302 -22.04 -22.31 16.04
CA ALA A 302 -22.11 -23.22 17.17
C ALA A 302 -23.23 -22.82 18.14
N GLU A 303 -23.99 -23.79 18.64
CA GLU A 303 -25.08 -23.55 19.59
C GLU A 303 -24.52 -23.32 21.02
N ASN A 304 -25.08 -22.32 21.72
CA ASN A 304 -24.91 -21.99 23.16
C ASN A 304 -23.73 -22.65 23.89
N SER A 305 -22.52 -22.36 23.44
CA SER A 305 -21.27 -22.83 24.02
C SER A 305 -20.53 -21.67 24.68
N ASP A 306 -19.87 -21.90 25.81
CA ASP A 306 -19.00 -20.90 26.42
C ASP A 306 -17.73 -20.66 25.57
N ASP A 307 -16.96 -19.62 25.89
CA ASP A 307 -15.80 -19.22 25.08
C ASP A 307 -14.70 -20.29 25.03
N ALA A 308 -14.48 -21.00 26.14
CA ALA A 308 -13.44 -22.02 26.23
C ALA A 308 -13.78 -23.24 25.36
N ASP A 309 -15.04 -23.67 25.39
CA ASP A 309 -15.53 -24.77 24.58
C ASP A 309 -15.54 -24.42 23.08
N LEU A 310 -15.96 -23.20 22.72
CA LEU A 310 -15.90 -22.73 21.32
C LEU A 310 -14.48 -22.77 20.75
N ARG A 311 -13.48 -22.31 21.51
CA ARG A 311 -12.07 -22.37 21.10
C ARG A 311 -11.58 -23.81 20.94
N SER A 312 -12.02 -24.71 21.83
CA SER A 312 -11.70 -26.14 21.78
C SER A 312 -12.31 -26.82 20.55
N GLN A 313 -13.60 -26.59 20.29
CA GLN A 313 -14.32 -27.12 19.14
C GLN A 313 -13.71 -26.64 17.82
N LEU A 314 -13.46 -25.33 17.68
CA LEU A 314 -12.81 -24.78 16.49
C LEU A 314 -11.40 -25.36 16.32
N GLY A 315 -10.60 -25.41 17.38
CA GLY A 315 -9.26 -26.00 17.33
C GLY A 315 -9.26 -27.44 16.82
N LYS A 316 -10.15 -28.29 17.35
CA LYS A 316 -10.33 -29.67 16.89
C LYS A 316 -10.78 -29.73 15.43
N ARG A 317 -11.71 -28.86 15.01
CA ARG A 317 -12.22 -28.79 13.64
C ARG A 317 -11.12 -28.43 12.64
N LEU A 318 -10.21 -27.52 13.01
CA LEU A 318 -9.06 -27.14 12.19
C LEU A 318 -8.01 -28.26 12.14
N GLN A 319 -7.67 -28.86 13.28
CA GLN A 319 -6.73 -29.98 13.37
C GLN A 319 -7.17 -31.19 12.52
N ALA A 320 -8.47 -31.47 12.47
CA ALA A 320 -9.02 -32.57 11.66
C ALA A 320 -8.76 -32.42 10.16
N SER A 321 -8.44 -31.22 9.67
CA SER A 321 -8.12 -30.98 8.25
C SER A 321 -6.67 -31.29 7.87
N LEU A 322 -5.76 -31.37 8.85
CA LEU A 322 -4.31 -31.52 8.60
C LEU A 322 -3.98 -32.90 8.02
N GLN A 323 -3.22 -32.92 6.94
CA GLN A 323 -3.04 -34.10 6.09
C GLN A 323 -1.75 -34.87 6.37
N SER A 324 -0.81 -34.28 7.12
CA SER A 324 0.50 -34.88 7.40
C SER A 324 0.96 -34.64 8.85
N GLU A 325 1.87 -35.48 9.34
CA GLU A 325 2.48 -35.28 10.67
C GLU A 325 3.25 -33.94 10.78
N PRO A 326 4.03 -33.51 9.76
CA PRO A 326 4.63 -32.17 9.76
C PRO A 326 3.63 -31.02 9.93
N GLU A 327 2.49 -31.07 9.23
CA GLU A 327 1.42 -30.07 9.38
C GLU A 327 0.86 -30.06 10.80
N ARG A 328 0.62 -31.26 11.38
CA ARG A 328 0.15 -31.40 12.77
C ARG A 328 1.15 -30.81 13.76
N LEU A 329 2.45 -31.05 13.55
CA LEU A 329 3.51 -30.53 14.40
C LEU A 329 3.60 -29.00 14.30
N LEU A 330 3.60 -28.44 13.09
CA LEU A 330 3.61 -26.98 12.88
C LEU A 330 2.41 -26.32 13.57
N PHE A 331 1.21 -26.83 13.32
CA PHE A 331 -0.02 -26.28 13.89
C PHE A 331 -0.03 -26.38 15.42
N ALA A 332 0.34 -27.52 15.98
CA ALA A 332 0.38 -27.73 17.43
C ALA A 332 1.41 -26.80 18.10
N THR A 333 2.60 -26.68 17.52
CA THR A 333 3.66 -25.81 18.04
C THR A 333 3.25 -24.35 17.97
N TYR A 334 2.68 -23.88 16.86
CA TYR A 334 2.19 -22.51 16.74
C TYR A 334 1.24 -22.14 17.89
N PHE A 335 0.21 -22.95 18.15
CA PHE A 335 -0.73 -22.65 19.21
C PHE A 335 -0.15 -22.86 20.61
N ARG A 336 0.77 -23.81 20.81
CA ARG A 336 1.43 -24.01 22.11
C ARG A 336 2.30 -22.81 22.49
N GLU A 337 3.12 -22.32 21.56
CA GLU A 337 4.08 -21.24 21.84
C GLU A 337 3.41 -19.87 21.93
N PHE A 338 2.45 -19.56 21.05
CA PHE A 338 2.02 -18.17 20.86
C PHE A 338 0.64 -17.84 21.46
N LYS A 339 -0.21 -18.83 21.74
CA LYS A 339 -1.59 -18.57 22.21
C LYS A 339 -1.66 -17.76 23.50
N HIS A 340 -0.84 -18.09 24.49
CA HIS A 340 -0.85 -17.39 25.78
C HIS A 340 -0.20 -16.01 25.69
N ARG A 341 0.87 -15.88 24.90
CA ARG A 341 1.65 -14.63 24.77
C ARG A 341 0.93 -13.55 23.96
N PHE A 342 0.14 -13.94 22.96
CA PHE A 342 -0.53 -13.01 22.06
C PHE A 342 -2.04 -12.89 22.31
N GLY A 343 -2.61 -13.75 23.16
CA GLY A 343 -4.00 -13.69 23.58
C GLY A 343 -4.98 -13.53 22.41
N ASP A 344 -5.79 -12.48 22.48
CA ASP A 344 -6.81 -12.18 21.47
C ASP A 344 -6.24 -11.59 20.17
N ARG A 345 -4.98 -11.14 20.19
CA ARG A 345 -4.28 -10.58 19.04
C ARG A 345 -3.52 -11.61 18.22
N LEU A 346 -3.46 -12.86 18.66
CA LEU A 346 -2.80 -13.93 17.92
C LEU A 346 -3.38 -13.99 16.48
N PRO A 347 -2.56 -13.91 15.43
CA PRO A 347 -3.05 -14.09 14.07
C PRO A 347 -3.67 -15.49 13.87
N ALA A 348 -4.75 -15.59 13.11
CA ALA A 348 -5.35 -16.88 12.79
C ALA A 348 -4.46 -17.64 11.79
N LEU A 349 -4.10 -18.88 12.15
CA LEU A 349 -3.43 -19.82 11.24
C LEU A 349 -4.48 -20.74 10.62
N LEU A 350 -4.84 -20.48 9.36
CA LEU A 350 -5.89 -21.20 8.66
C LEU A 350 -5.28 -22.38 7.88
N PRO A 351 -5.63 -23.64 8.19
CA PRO A 351 -5.11 -24.79 7.46
C PRO A 351 -5.89 -25.08 6.17
N GLN A 352 -5.22 -25.72 5.21
CA GLN A 352 -5.82 -26.35 4.02
C GLN A 352 -6.72 -25.42 3.21
N VAL A 353 -6.15 -24.30 2.76
CA VAL A 353 -6.87 -23.17 2.16
C VAL A 353 -6.88 -23.24 0.64
N TYR A 354 -8.04 -23.08 0.01
CA TYR A 354 -8.16 -22.96 -1.44
C TYR A 354 -7.82 -21.52 -1.88
N LEU A 355 -6.62 -21.33 -2.43
CA LEU A 355 -6.19 -20.05 -2.99
C LEU A 355 -6.68 -19.86 -4.43
N HIS A 356 -6.74 -20.97 -5.16
CA HIS A 356 -7.18 -21.02 -6.55
C HIS A 356 -8.26 -22.10 -6.67
N TYR A 357 -9.26 -21.86 -7.52
CA TYR A 357 -10.34 -22.81 -7.70
C TYR A 357 -10.66 -22.96 -9.18
N ASP A 358 -10.44 -24.16 -9.71
CA ASP A 358 -10.93 -24.58 -11.03
C ASP A 358 -12.19 -25.43 -10.84
N PRO A 359 -13.39 -24.99 -11.27
CA PRO A 359 -14.59 -25.79 -11.10
C PRO A 359 -14.55 -27.13 -11.85
N ARG A 360 -13.67 -27.26 -12.85
CA ARG A 360 -13.52 -28.51 -13.62
C ARG A 360 -12.45 -29.40 -13.02
N SER A 361 -12.73 -30.70 -13.04
CA SER A 361 -11.78 -31.76 -12.72
C SER A 361 -10.70 -31.90 -13.80
N ARG A 362 -9.59 -32.57 -13.43
CA ARG A 362 -8.52 -32.88 -14.38
C ARG A 362 -9.02 -33.73 -15.55
N SER A 363 -9.95 -34.66 -15.31
CA SER A 363 -10.58 -35.46 -16.36
C SER A 363 -11.39 -34.64 -17.36
N GLU A 364 -11.97 -33.51 -16.94
CA GLU A 364 -12.79 -32.65 -17.83
C GLU A 364 -11.96 -31.66 -18.65
N ARG A 365 -10.77 -31.26 -18.17
CA ARG A 365 -9.88 -30.31 -18.87
C ARG A 365 -8.66 -30.96 -19.53
N GLY A 366 -8.31 -32.18 -19.15
CA GLY A 366 -7.03 -32.80 -19.49
C GLY A 366 -5.89 -32.19 -18.68
N GLU A 367 -5.40 -31.02 -19.11
CA GLU A 367 -4.34 -30.29 -18.43
C GLU A 367 -4.89 -29.30 -17.38
N PRO A 368 -4.33 -29.27 -16.16
CA PRO A 368 -4.77 -28.33 -15.13
C PRO A 368 -4.41 -26.90 -15.53
N VAL A 369 -5.41 -26.01 -15.53
CA VAL A 369 -5.22 -24.57 -15.83
C VAL A 369 -4.62 -23.83 -14.63
N LEU A 370 -4.91 -24.31 -13.42
CA LEU A 370 -4.41 -23.77 -12.16
C LEU A 370 -3.64 -24.88 -11.43
N ALA A 371 -2.32 -24.70 -11.35
CA ALA A 371 -1.47 -25.52 -10.51
C ALA A 371 -1.73 -25.21 -9.03
N ARG A 372 -1.55 -26.21 -8.15
CA ARG A 372 -1.59 -26.08 -6.68
C ARG A 372 -2.74 -25.20 -6.16
N GLN A 373 -3.96 -25.73 -6.25
CA GLN A 373 -5.19 -25.02 -5.87
C GLN A 373 -5.34 -24.78 -4.36
N ARG A 374 -4.78 -25.68 -3.55
CA ARG A 374 -4.88 -25.66 -2.09
C ARG A 374 -3.49 -25.55 -1.47
N MET A 375 -3.39 -24.68 -0.48
CA MET A 375 -2.19 -24.34 0.28
C MET A 375 -2.27 -24.91 1.70
N ASP A 376 -1.14 -25.22 2.32
CA ASP A 376 -1.12 -25.87 3.64
C ASP A 376 -1.61 -24.94 4.74
N PHE A 377 -1.10 -23.70 4.80
CA PHE A 377 -1.60 -22.68 5.73
C PHE A 377 -1.66 -21.28 5.12
N LEU A 378 -2.60 -20.47 5.62
CA LEU A 378 -2.74 -19.04 5.34
C LEU A 378 -2.81 -18.24 6.63
N MET A 379 -2.16 -17.06 6.64
CA MET A 379 -2.39 -16.01 7.62
C MET A 379 -2.76 -14.71 6.91
N LEU A 380 -3.72 -13.99 7.46
CA LEU A 380 -4.09 -12.64 7.03
C LEU A 380 -3.65 -11.66 8.09
N LEU A 381 -2.67 -10.83 7.75
CA LEU A 381 -2.14 -9.80 8.63
C LEU A 381 -2.60 -8.41 8.18
N ARG A 382 -2.28 -7.41 9.00
CA ARG A 382 -2.62 -6.02 8.72
C ARG A 382 -1.98 -5.58 7.41
N ASN A 383 -2.51 -4.51 6.83
CA ASN A 383 -2.00 -3.92 5.59
C ASN A 383 -2.09 -4.87 4.38
N ALA A 384 -3.08 -5.76 4.39
CA ALA A 384 -3.33 -6.76 3.34
C ALA A 384 -2.16 -7.73 3.09
N VAL A 385 -1.26 -7.88 4.07
CA VAL A 385 -0.21 -8.90 4.02
C VAL A 385 -0.86 -10.28 4.15
N ARG A 386 -0.68 -11.11 3.12
CA ARG A 386 -1.20 -12.48 3.08
C ARG A 386 -0.04 -13.45 3.00
N ILE A 387 0.08 -14.30 4.01
CA ILE A 387 1.21 -15.21 4.16
C ILE A 387 0.74 -16.62 3.89
N VAL A 388 1.33 -17.26 2.89
CA VAL A 388 1.17 -18.68 2.60
C VAL A 388 2.36 -19.41 3.19
N ILE A 389 2.08 -20.46 3.97
CA ILE A 389 3.10 -21.35 4.53
C ILE A 389 2.85 -22.74 3.95
N GLU A 390 3.90 -23.34 3.39
CA GLU A 390 3.87 -24.68 2.79
C GLU A 390 4.87 -25.59 3.48
N ILE A 391 4.53 -26.87 3.58
CA ILE A 391 5.44 -27.91 4.05
C ILE A 391 5.70 -28.88 2.89
N ASP A 392 6.86 -28.75 2.26
CA ASP A 392 7.19 -29.54 1.08
C ASP A 392 7.79 -30.89 1.47
N GLY A 393 7.01 -31.95 1.24
CA GLY A 393 7.52 -33.32 1.26
C GLY A 393 8.12 -33.75 -0.08
N VAL A 394 8.76 -34.93 -0.09
CA VAL A 394 9.39 -35.51 -1.28
C VAL A 394 8.43 -35.62 -2.47
N GLN A 395 7.13 -35.80 -2.21
CA GLN A 395 6.07 -35.88 -3.22
C GLN A 395 5.92 -34.59 -4.06
N HIS A 396 6.38 -33.44 -3.56
CA HIS A 396 6.24 -32.15 -4.25
C HIS A 396 7.25 -32.01 -5.40
N TYR A 397 8.41 -32.65 -5.29
CA TYR A 397 9.50 -32.49 -6.26
C TYR A 397 10.06 -33.82 -6.79
N SER A 398 9.44 -34.97 -6.49
CA SER A 398 9.85 -36.29 -7.01
C SER A 398 8.80 -36.89 -7.92
N VAL A 399 9.20 -37.75 -8.87
CA VAL A 399 8.29 -38.62 -9.64
C VAL A 399 7.96 -39.90 -8.86
N GLN A 400 7.09 -40.75 -9.42
CA GLN A 400 6.77 -42.06 -8.87
C GLN A 400 8.05 -42.86 -8.57
N GLY A 401 8.15 -43.42 -7.37
CA GLY A 401 9.37 -44.07 -6.87
C GLY A 401 10.35 -43.15 -6.11
N GLY A 402 9.98 -41.88 -5.84
CA GLY A 402 10.73 -40.98 -4.96
C GLY A 402 11.96 -40.31 -5.60
N ARG A 403 12.18 -40.52 -6.90
CA ARG A 403 13.29 -39.88 -7.63
C ARG A 403 12.99 -38.40 -7.86
N ALA A 404 13.90 -37.52 -7.43
CA ALA A 404 13.79 -36.07 -7.66
C ALA A 404 13.60 -35.74 -9.16
N SER A 405 12.76 -34.74 -9.42
CA SER A 405 12.33 -34.29 -10.74
C SER A 405 12.60 -32.80 -10.90
N PRO A 406 13.59 -32.42 -11.74
CA PRO A 406 13.85 -31.02 -12.04
C PRO A 406 12.62 -30.29 -12.62
N GLN A 407 11.77 -31.01 -13.36
CA GLN A 407 10.54 -30.48 -13.95
C GLN A 407 9.53 -30.07 -12.87
N ARG A 408 9.21 -30.97 -11.93
CA ARG A 408 8.28 -30.67 -10.82
C ARG A 408 8.81 -29.57 -9.92
N TYR A 409 10.12 -29.55 -9.68
CA TYR A 409 10.76 -28.45 -8.97
C TYR A 409 10.56 -27.13 -9.71
N ALA A 410 10.84 -27.06 -11.01
CA ALA A 410 10.67 -25.84 -11.80
C ALA A 410 9.22 -25.32 -11.81
N GLU A 411 8.23 -26.22 -11.91
CA GLU A 411 6.80 -25.91 -11.79
C GLU A 411 6.46 -25.30 -10.44
N MET A 412 6.94 -25.90 -9.34
CA MET A 412 6.75 -25.38 -7.98
C MET A 412 7.33 -23.96 -7.84
N VAL A 413 8.58 -23.73 -8.25
CA VAL A 413 9.19 -22.40 -8.10
C VAL A 413 8.56 -21.37 -9.05
N ALA A 414 8.01 -21.79 -10.18
CA ALA A 414 7.26 -20.90 -11.07
C ALA A 414 5.96 -20.43 -10.43
N GLU A 415 5.24 -21.33 -9.76
CA GLU A 415 4.03 -20.98 -9.03
C GLU A 415 4.33 -20.03 -7.85
N ASP A 416 5.44 -20.25 -7.13
CA ASP A 416 5.87 -19.32 -6.08
C ASP A 416 6.09 -17.91 -6.60
N ARG A 417 6.78 -17.77 -7.74
CA ARG A 417 7.01 -16.47 -8.36
C ARG A 417 5.68 -15.83 -8.75
N ARG A 418 4.73 -16.60 -9.27
CA ARG A 418 3.39 -16.11 -9.62
C ARG A 418 2.64 -15.60 -8.40
N ILE A 419 2.59 -16.39 -7.32
CA ILE A 419 1.89 -16.04 -6.08
C ILE A 419 2.53 -14.80 -5.43
N ARG A 420 3.87 -14.74 -5.39
CA ARG A 420 4.59 -13.55 -4.90
C ARG A 420 4.35 -12.32 -5.77
N ALA A 421 4.25 -12.46 -7.09
CA ALA A 421 3.90 -11.35 -7.99
C ALA A 421 2.47 -10.83 -7.75
N LEU A 422 1.58 -11.62 -7.15
CA LEU A 422 0.26 -11.18 -6.69
C LEU A 422 0.29 -10.47 -5.33
N GLY A 423 1.45 -10.37 -4.67
CA GLY A 423 1.65 -9.70 -3.38
C GLY A 423 1.59 -10.62 -2.15
N TYR A 424 1.51 -11.94 -2.34
CA TYR A 424 1.59 -12.88 -1.22
C TYR A 424 3.04 -13.04 -0.75
N GLU A 425 3.23 -13.22 0.55
CA GLU A 425 4.47 -13.80 1.07
C GLU A 425 4.34 -15.32 1.08
N VAL A 426 5.37 -16.03 0.62
CA VAL A 426 5.39 -17.50 0.60
C VAL A 426 6.60 -18.00 1.36
N TYR A 427 6.38 -18.78 2.41
CA TYR A 427 7.42 -19.45 3.20
C TYR A 427 7.25 -20.96 3.09
N ARG A 428 8.35 -21.66 2.84
CA ARG A 428 8.36 -23.12 2.64
C ARG A 428 9.25 -23.74 3.69
N PHE A 429 8.74 -24.75 4.37
CA PHE A 429 9.54 -25.66 5.17
C PHE A 429 9.78 -26.95 4.39
N GLY A 430 11.02 -27.41 4.33
CA GLY A 430 11.36 -28.71 3.78
C GLY A 430 11.02 -29.84 4.74
N GLY A 431 10.56 -30.98 4.23
CA GLY A 431 10.23 -32.14 5.06
C GLY A 431 11.39 -32.66 5.94
N ALA A 432 12.64 -32.40 5.55
CA ALA A 432 13.82 -32.74 6.35
C ALA A 432 13.87 -31.99 7.70
N GLU A 433 13.28 -30.79 7.78
CA GLU A 433 13.21 -29.97 9.00
C GLU A 433 12.30 -30.59 10.07
N PHE A 434 11.46 -31.57 9.69
CA PHE A 434 10.51 -32.24 10.59
C PHE A 434 10.93 -33.65 11.01
N VAL A 435 12.14 -34.10 10.64
CA VAL A 435 12.63 -35.45 10.97
C VAL A 435 12.82 -35.62 12.48
N ASN A 436 13.34 -34.58 13.15
CA ASN A 436 13.45 -34.54 14.61
C ASN A 436 12.40 -33.56 15.15
N PRO A 437 11.41 -34.03 15.94
CA PRO A 437 10.33 -33.17 16.43
C PRO A 437 10.78 -32.03 17.35
N GLU A 438 11.83 -32.22 18.17
CA GLU A 438 12.33 -31.17 19.08
C GLU A 438 12.97 -30.03 18.27
N SER A 439 13.87 -30.37 17.35
CA SER A 439 14.49 -29.38 16.46
C SER A 439 13.46 -28.70 15.55
N ALA A 440 12.44 -29.43 15.08
CA ALA A 440 11.35 -28.86 14.32
C ALA A 440 10.58 -27.79 15.14
N ASN A 441 10.29 -28.08 16.42
CA ASN A 441 9.61 -27.14 17.30
C ASN A 441 10.38 -25.82 17.45
N GLU A 442 11.70 -25.90 17.64
CA GLU A 442 12.57 -24.73 17.73
C GLU A 442 12.58 -23.92 16.44
N THR A 443 12.70 -24.59 15.29
CA THR A 443 12.67 -23.94 13.96
C THR A 443 11.33 -23.25 13.71
N ILE A 444 10.21 -23.90 14.03
CA ILE A 444 8.86 -23.33 13.90
C ILE A 444 8.73 -22.09 14.79
N ALA A 445 9.14 -22.19 16.06
CA ALA A 445 9.05 -21.08 17.01
C ALA A 445 9.89 -19.89 16.54
N ALA A 446 11.15 -20.11 16.18
CA ALA A 446 12.05 -19.07 15.68
C ALA A 446 11.49 -18.39 14.41
N PHE A 447 10.97 -19.18 13.47
CA PHE A 447 10.36 -18.64 12.26
C PHE A 447 9.20 -17.68 12.56
N PHE A 448 8.27 -18.07 13.43
CA PHE A 448 7.12 -17.23 13.75
C PHE A 448 7.50 -15.99 14.58
N GLU A 449 8.53 -16.08 15.44
CA GLU A 449 9.08 -14.90 16.13
C GLU A 449 9.64 -13.87 15.15
N ASP A 450 10.46 -14.32 14.19
CA ASP A 450 11.03 -13.47 13.16
C ASP A 450 9.93 -12.88 12.26
N LEU A 451 8.94 -13.71 11.90
CA LEU A 451 7.79 -13.29 11.10
C LEU A 451 6.97 -12.21 11.83
N PHE A 452 6.69 -12.42 13.11
CA PHE A 452 5.94 -11.46 13.93
C PHE A 452 6.72 -10.18 14.15
N THR A 453 8.02 -10.27 14.41
CA THR A 453 8.91 -9.12 14.52
C THR A 453 8.93 -8.30 13.24
N ARG A 454 9.11 -8.97 12.08
CA ARG A 454 9.10 -8.34 10.76
C ARG A 454 7.81 -7.58 10.48
N HIS A 455 6.67 -8.17 10.85
CA HIS A 455 5.34 -7.59 10.60
C HIS A 455 4.80 -6.75 11.76
N GLY A 456 5.64 -6.45 12.76
CA GLY A 456 5.28 -5.59 13.89
C GLY A 456 4.17 -6.14 14.79
N ILE A 457 3.94 -7.45 14.79
CA ILE A 457 2.97 -8.12 15.65
C ILE A 457 3.59 -8.24 17.03
N ARG A 458 2.94 -7.66 18.04
CA ARG A 458 3.45 -7.60 19.41
C ARG A 458 2.62 -8.50 20.33
N PRO A 459 3.26 -9.14 21.33
CA PRO A 459 2.55 -9.82 22.41
C PRO A 459 1.57 -8.88 23.11
N ASP A 460 0.56 -9.45 23.76
CA ASP A 460 -0.23 -8.68 24.72
C ASP A 460 0.70 -8.28 25.86
N LEU A 461 0.74 -6.98 26.19
CA LEU A 461 1.44 -6.52 27.38
C LEU A 461 0.70 -7.17 28.56
N GLU A 462 1.38 -8.05 29.30
CA GLU A 462 0.86 -8.53 30.58
C GLU A 462 0.51 -7.30 31.43
N ASN A 463 -0.78 -7.14 31.74
CA ASN A 463 -1.24 -6.17 32.73
C ASN A 463 -0.78 -6.57 34.12
#